data_AF-A0A6N3AVE2-F1
#
_entry.id   AF-A0A6N3AVE2-F1
#
_cell.length_a   1.000
_cell.length_b   1.000
_cell.length_c   1.000
_cell.angle_alpha   90.00
_cell.angle_beta   90.00
_cell.angle_gamma   90.00
#
_symmetry.space_group_name_H-M   'P 1'
#
loop_
_entity.id
_entity.type
_entity.pdbx_description
1 polymer ?
#
loop_
_entity_poly.entity_id
_entity_poly.type
_entity_poly.pdbx_seq_one_letter_code
_entity_poly.pdbx_strand_id
1 'polypeptide(L)'
;MENTTTRNKAQARKIESWILNQIAMKGASNVAKAIGMDKSGITRWKENMLPKLAMLLAVLEWGVVDDDMARLAKQVAEILSNEKPQTSGNSFMA
;
A
#
# COMPACT_ATOMS: atom_id res chain seq x y z
N MET A 1 4.96 -20.89 -20.30
CA MET A 1 5.58 -20.81 -18.96
C MET A 1 6.09 -19.40 -18.63
N GLU A 2 6.63 -18.61 -19.58
CA GLU A 2 7.07 -17.21 -19.31
C GLU A 2 5.95 -16.24 -18.92
N ASN A 3 4.73 -16.45 -19.42
CA ASN A 3 3.56 -15.62 -19.16
C ASN A 3 3.07 -15.70 -17.69
N THR A 4 3.12 -16.88 -17.07
CA THR A 4 2.73 -17.08 -15.66
C THR A 4 3.73 -16.41 -14.72
N THR A 5 5.03 -16.57 -14.97
CA THR A 5 6.08 -15.97 -14.12
C THR A 5 6.05 -14.45 -14.17
N THR A 6 5.74 -13.87 -15.33
CA THR A 6 5.64 -12.41 -15.51
C THR A 6 4.37 -11.84 -14.86
N ARG A 7 3.23 -12.55 -14.97
CA ARG A 7 1.98 -12.18 -14.31
C ARG A 7 2.10 -12.25 -12.78
N ASN A 8 2.71 -13.31 -12.26
CA ASN A 8 2.91 -13.48 -10.81
C ASN A 8 3.86 -12.41 -10.26
N LYS A 9 4.89 -12.00 -11.01
CA LYS A 9 5.74 -10.86 -10.64
C LYS A 9 4.96 -9.54 -10.57
N ALA A 10 4.05 -9.29 -11.51
CA ALA A 10 3.23 -8.07 -11.49
C ALA A 10 2.24 -8.07 -10.32
N GLN A 11 1.61 -9.21 -10.02
CA GLN A 11 0.74 -9.37 -8.87
C GLN A 11 1.51 -9.25 -7.55
N ALA A 12 2.70 -9.85 -7.45
CA ALA A 12 3.56 -9.73 -6.28
C ALA A 12 3.87 -8.25 -5.96
N ARG A 13 4.20 -7.43 -6.96
CA ARG A 13 4.43 -5.98 -6.73
C ARG A 13 3.18 -5.25 -6.21
N LYS A 14 1.99 -5.61 -6.71
CA LYS A 14 0.72 -5.03 -6.24
C LYS A 14 0.46 -5.42 -4.78
N ILE A 15 0.66 -6.69 -4.44
CA ILE A 15 0.49 -7.22 -3.09
C ILE A 15 1.52 -6.58 -2.15
N GLU A 16 2.77 -6.43 -2.58
CA GLU A 16 3.82 -5.78 -1.80
C GLU A 16 3.44 -4.34 -1.43
N SER A 17 2.99 -3.56 -2.42
CA SER A 17 2.50 -2.20 -2.21
C SER A 17 1.29 -2.16 -1.26
N TRP A 18 0.36 -3.10 -1.41
CA TRP A 18 -0.79 -3.23 -0.51
C TRP A 18 -0.35 -3.52 0.93
N ILE A 19 0.58 -4.46 1.16
CA ILE A 19 1.06 -4.78 2.51
C ILE A 19 1.78 -3.55 3.12
N LEU A 20 2.61 -2.83 2.34
CA LEU A 20 3.26 -1.61 2.81
C LEU A 20 2.24 -0.56 3.27
N ASN A 21 1.19 -0.35 2.49
CA ASN A 21 0.11 0.58 2.84
C ASN A 21 -0.63 0.13 4.11
N GLN A 22 -0.94 -1.16 4.26
CA GLN A 22 -1.55 -1.68 5.49
C GLN A 22 -0.67 -1.50 6.72
N ILE A 23 0.65 -1.70 6.57
CA ILE A 23 1.61 -1.45 7.65
C ILE A 23 1.68 0.04 7.99
N ALA A 24 1.62 0.92 7.00
CA ALA A 24 1.58 2.37 7.22
C ALA A 24 0.31 2.78 7.98
N MET A 25 -0.86 2.28 7.56
CA MET A 25 -2.15 2.56 8.21
C MET A 25 -2.23 2.07 9.65
N LYS A 26 -1.76 0.85 9.94
CA LYS A 26 -1.76 0.29 11.32
C LYS A 26 -0.62 0.85 12.20
N GLY A 27 0.37 1.48 11.58
CA GLY A 27 1.59 1.95 12.21
C GLY A 27 2.64 0.86 12.33
N ALA A 28 3.84 1.13 11.79
CA ALA A 28 4.96 0.19 11.77
C ALA A 28 5.31 -0.36 13.15
N SER A 29 5.28 0.46 14.21
CA SER A 29 5.58 0.02 15.58
C SER A 29 4.56 -0.98 16.12
N ASN A 30 3.28 -0.83 15.77
CA ASN A 30 2.22 -1.71 16.23
C ASN A 30 2.31 -3.06 15.51
N VAL A 31 2.59 -3.03 14.21
CA VAL A 31 2.83 -4.25 13.42
C VAL A 31 4.07 -4.97 13.94
N ALA A 32 5.17 -4.26 14.22
CA ALA A 32 6.40 -4.84 14.79
C ALA A 32 6.10 -5.60 16.09
N LYS A 33 5.37 -4.98 17.02
CA LYS A 33 4.94 -5.63 18.26
C LYS A 33 4.10 -6.88 18.02
N ALA A 34 3.14 -6.81 17.10
CA ALA A 34 2.25 -7.94 16.80
C ALA A 34 2.99 -9.15 16.20
N ILE A 35 4.06 -8.91 15.44
CA ILE A 35 4.91 -9.96 14.86
C ILE A 35 6.09 -10.34 15.76
N GLY A 36 6.13 -9.85 17.01
CA GLY A 36 7.16 -10.20 17.99
C GLY A 36 8.54 -9.62 17.67
N MET A 37 8.60 -8.49 16.96
CA MET A 37 9.84 -7.87 16.49
C MET A 37 10.04 -6.50 17.13
N ASP A 38 11.31 -6.14 17.31
CA ASP A 38 11.68 -4.79 17.74
C ASP A 38 11.45 -3.76 16.62
N LYS A 39 11.33 -2.48 17.02
CA LYS A 39 11.04 -1.39 16.08
C LYS A 39 12.17 -1.16 15.08
N SER A 40 13.42 -1.50 15.41
CA SER A 40 14.56 -1.38 14.47
C SER A 40 14.60 -2.52 13.44
N GLY A 41 14.08 -3.70 13.79
CA GLY A 41 14.02 -4.87 12.91
C GLY A 41 13.02 -4.74 11.76
N ILE A 42 11.95 -3.95 11.92
CA ILE A 42 10.85 -3.91 10.94
C ILE A 42 11.28 -3.37 9.57
N THR A 43 12.21 -2.41 9.50
CA THR A 43 12.68 -1.87 8.23
C THR A 43 13.44 -2.93 7.43
N ARG A 44 14.39 -3.61 8.08
CA ARG A 44 15.15 -4.70 7.47
C ARG A 44 14.26 -5.88 7.10
N TRP A 45 13.24 -6.17 7.92
CA TRP A 45 12.26 -7.20 7.62
C TRP A 45 11.43 -6.86 6.38
N LYS A 46 10.96 -5.61 6.26
CA LYS A 46 10.23 -5.14 5.07
C LYS A 46 11.07 -5.33 3.79
N GLU A 47 12.35 -4.98 3.82
CA GLU A 47 13.20 -5.09 2.63
C GLU A 47 13.48 -6.55 2.23
N ASN A 48 13.67 -7.45 3.20
CA ASN A 48 14.15 -8.80 2.92
C ASN A 48 13.04 -9.85 2.83
N MET A 49 11.99 -9.72 3.64
CA MET A 49 10.92 -10.72 3.76
C MET A 49 9.66 -10.35 2.97
N LEU A 50 9.34 -9.05 2.88
CA LEU A 50 8.13 -8.61 2.21
C LEU A 50 8.07 -9.02 0.73
N PRO A 51 9.14 -8.91 -0.08
CA PRO A 51 9.08 -9.33 -1.49
C PRO A 51 8.83 -10.83 -1.64
N LYS A 52 9.38 -11.64 -0.72
CA LYS A 52 9.18 -13.10 -0.70
C LYS A 52 7.75 -13.45 -0.31
N LEU A 53 7.19 -12.78 0.70
CA LEU A 53 5.80 -12.95 1.12
C LEU A 53 4.84 -12.52 0.02
N ALA A 54 5.09 -11.40 -0.65
CA ALA A 54 4.25 -10.92 -1.73
C ALA A 54 4.28 -11.86 -2.95
N MET A 55 5.45 -12.41 -3.28
CA MET A 55 5.57 -13.44 -4.32
C MET A 55 4.84 -14.74 -3.93
N LEU A 56 4.95 -15.17 -2.68
CA LEU A 56 4.23 -16.34 -2.18
C LEU A 56 2.71 -16.15 -2.30
N LEU A 57 2.19 -15.01 -1.86
CA LEU A 57 0.76 -14.68 -1.97
C LEU A 57 0.30 -14.59 -3.44
N ALA A 58 1.14 -14.07 -4.33
CA ALA A 58 0.85 -14.03 -5.76
C ALA A 58 0.79 -15.44 -6.38
N VAL A 59 1.71 -16.34 -5.99
CA VAL A 59 1.72 -17.74 -6.47
C VAL A 59 0.53 -18.53 -5.94
N LEU A 60 0.11 -18.25 -4.71
CA LEU A 60 -1.05 -18.88 -4.08
C LEU A 60 -2.39 -18.29 -4.56
N GLU A 61 -2.36 -17.30 -5.46
CA GLU A 61 -3.55 -16.55 -5.89
C GLU A 61 -4.38 -16.03 -4.69
N TRP A 62 -3.72 -15.73 -3.57
CA TRP A 62 -4.39 -15.29 -2.35
C TRP A 62 -5.04 -13.95 -2.63
N GLY A 63 -6.37 -13.88 -2.45
CA GLY A 63 -7.30 -12.81 -2.89
C GLY A 63 -7.08 -11.43 -2.27
N VAL A 64 -5.86 -10.92 -2.34
CA VAL A 64 -5.51 -9.53 -2.14
C VAL A 64 -5.53 -8.92 -3.53
N VAL A 65 -6.47 -8.00 -3.83
CA VAL A 65 -6.16 -6.73 -4.52
C VAL A 65 -7.39 -5.97 -5.05
N ASP A 66 -8.56 -6.54 -5.31
CA ASP A 66 -9.60 -5.72 -5.98
C ASP A 66 -10.49 -4.91 -5.01
N ASP A 67 -11.02 -5.50 -3.93
CA ASP A 67 -12.00 -4.78 -3.09
C ASP A 67 -11.38 -3.69 -2.19
N ASP A 68 -10.22 -3.94 -1.58
CA ASP A 68 -9.62 -3.01 -0.61
C ASP A 68 -8.94 -1.80 -1.26
N MET A 69 -8.31 -1.98 -2.43
CA MET A 69 -7.67 -0.87 -3.15
C MET A 69 -8.71 0.04 -3.79
N ALA A 70 -9.79 -0.51 -4.33
CA ALA A 70 -10.92 0.29 -4.84
C ALA A 70 -11.54 1.11 -3.71
N ARG A 71 -11.72 0.52 -2.52
CA ARG A 71 -12.26 1.21 -1.36
C ARG A 71 -11.34 2.33 -0.85
N LEU A 72 -10.03 2.06 -0.76
CA LEU A 72 -9.04 3.06 -0.34
C LEU A 72 -8.91 4.21 -1.34
N ALA A 73 -8.84 3.91 -2.65
CA ALA A 73 -8.80 4.93 -3.70
C ALA A 73 -10.07 5.80 -3.68
N LYS A 74 -11.24 5.21 -3.44
CA LYS A 74 -12.51 5.95 -3.30
C LYS A 74 -12.50 6.90 -2.09
N GLN A 75 -12.05 6.42 -0.93
CA GLN A 75 -11.96 7.26 0.28
C GLN A 75 -10.95 8.41 0.11
N VAL A 76 -9.80 8.15 -0.50
CA VAL A 76 -8.80 9.19 -0.77
C VAL A 76 -9.34 10.22 -1.78
N ALA A 77 -10.00 9.77 -2.84
CA ALA A 77 -10.63 10.66 -3.81
C ALA A 77 -11.72 11.54 -3.16
N GLU A 78 -12.50 11.00 -2.23
CA GLU A 78 -13.52 11.74 -1.50
C GLU A 78 -12.91 12.81 -0.57
N ILE A 79 -11.83 12.48 0.14
CA ILE A 79 -11.09 13.45 0.98
C ILE A 79 -10.47 14.57 0.11
N LEU A 80 -9.77 14.20 -0.96
CA LEU A 80 -9.14 15.16 -1.88
C LEU A 80 -10.18 16.00 -2.66
N SER A 81 -11.38 15.46 -2.91
CA SER A 81 -12.48 16.21 -3.55
C SER A 81 -13.22 17.14 -2.60
N ASN A 82 -13.17 16.88 -1.28
CA ASN A 82 -13.75 17.74 -0.26
C ASN A 82 -12.82 18.91 0.13
N GLU A 83 -11.52 18.81 -0.19
CA GLU A 83 -10.63 19.97 -0.29
C GLU A 83 -10.85 20.70 -1.64
N LYS A 84 -11.96 21.43 -1.77
CA LYS A 84 -12.07 22.42 -2.87
C LYS A 84 -10.97 23.48 -2.73
N PRO A 85 -10.49 24.03 -3.88
CA PRO A 85 -9.41 25.01 -3.90
C PRO A 85 -9.80 26.17 -2.99
N GLN A 86 -8.93 26.47 -2.02
CA GLN A 86 -9.06 27.66 -1.21
C GLN A 86 -9.21 28.83 -2.18
N THR A 87 -10.37 29.50 -2.13
CA THR A 87 -10.64 30.75 -2.82
C THR A 87 -9.49 31.71 -2.51
N SER A 88 -8.52 31.82 -3.42
CA SER A 88 -7.59 32.94 -3.46
C SER A 88 -8.32 34.11 -4.12
N GLY A 89 -9.27 34.68 -3.40
CA GLY A 89 -9.72 36.04 -3.68
C GLY A 89 -8.59 36.99 -3.28
N ASN A 90 -8.09 37.79 -4.22
CA ASN A 90 -8.05 39.25 -4.09
C ASN A 90 -7.39 39.92 -5.30
N SER A 91 -8.24 40.62 -6.07
CA SER A 91 -8.04 41.99 -6.57
C SER A 91 -6.63 42.42 -7.01
N PHE A 92 -6.43 42.52 -8.32
CA PHE A 92 -5.67 43.64 -8.89
C PHE A 92 -6.40 44.16 -10.13
N MET A 93 -7.32 45.09 -9.89
CA MET A 93 -7.57 46.19 -10.81
C MET A 93 -6.43 47.19 -10.58
N ALA A 94 -5.59 47.38 -11.60
CA ALA A 94 -4.97 48.65 -11.95
C ALA A 94 -4.51 48.57 -13.42
#